data_AF-A0A6B2QA74-F1
#
_entry.id   AF-A0A6B2QA74-F1
#
_cell.length_a   1.000
_cell.length_b   1.000
_cell.length_c   1.000
_cell.angle_alpha   90.00
_cell.angle_beta   90.00
_cell.angle_gamma   90.00
#
_symmetry.space_group_name_H-M   'P 1'
#
loop_
_entity.id
_entity.type
_entity.pdbx_description
1 polymer ?
#
loop_
_entity_poly.entity_id
_entity_poly.type
_entity_poly.pdbx_seq_one_letter_code
_entity_poly.pdbx_strand_id
1 'polypeptide(L)' 'MVEKNNVATLREQAGMTVYQLAKQCGFISNNHVLNRYIKDAEAGKHISVYRALLIYTEL' A
#
# COMPACT_ATOMS: atom_id res chain seq x y z
N MET A 1 14.73 17.78 -1.71
CA MET A 1 13.58 17.30 -2.50
C MET A 1 12.84 16.34 -1.60
N VAL A 2 11.55 16.59 -1.33
CA VAL A 2 10.75 15.70 -0.50
C VAL A 2 10.61 14.40 -1.28
N GLU A 3 11.26 13.33 -0.83
CA GLU A 3 10.95 11.97 -1.28
C GLU A 3 9.50 11.70 -0.86
N LYS A 4 8.56 12.13 -1.68
CA LYS A 4 7.16 11.75 -1.56
C LYS A 4 7.16 10.24 -1.75
N ASN A 5 6.91 9.49 -0.67
CA ASN A 5 6.85 8.02 -0.68
C ASN A 5 6.23 7.53 -1.99
N ASN A 6 7.01 6.80 -2.78
CA ASN A 6 6.64 6.39 -4.14
C ASN A 6 5.28 5.69 -4.18
N VAL A 7 4.95 4.92 -3.13
CA VAL A 7 3.68 4.18 -3.01
C VAL A 7 2.46 5.09 -3.02
N ALA A 8 2.45 6.21 -2.28
CA ALA A 8 1.31 7.12 -2.22
C ALA A 8 1.10 7.81 -3.57
N THR A 9 2.20 8.25 -4.19
CA THR A 9 2.21 8.91 -5.49
C THR A 9 1.76 7.97 -6.61
N LEU A 10 2.27 6.73 -6.63
CA LEU A 10 1.86 5.69 -7.59
C LEU A 10 0.39 5.35 -7.41
N ARG A 11 -0.09 5.25 -6.16
CA ARG A 11 -1.50 4.98 -5.87
C ARG A 11 -2.41 6.10 -6.37
N GLU A 12 -2.01 7.35 -6.16
CA GLU A 12 -2.74 8.51 -6.68
C GLU A 12 -2.73 8.55 -8.22
N GLN A 13 -1.61 8.20 -8.86
CA GLN A 13 -1.52 8.08 -10.33
C GLN A 13 -2.42 6.97 -10.88
N ALA A 14 -2.53 5.84 -10.18
CA ALA A 14 -3.43 4.74 -10.53
C ALA A 14 -4.91 5.05 -10.23
N GLY A 15 -5.21 6.18 -9.55
CA GLY A 15 -6.57 6.54 -9.14
C GLY A 15 -7.18 5.58 -8.12
N MET A 16 -6.36 4.79 -7.42
CA MET A 16 -6.81 3.79 -6.47
C MET A 16 -6.87 4.34 -5.05
N THR A 17 -7.82 3.87 -4.24
CA THR A 17 -7.84 4.15 -2.81
C THR A 17 -6.98 3.16 -2.02
N VAL A 18 -6.48 3.56 -0.84
CA VAL A 18 -5.75 2.67 0.09
C VAL A 18 -6.54 1.39 0.37
N TYR A 19 -7.86 1.48 0.44
CA TYR A 19 -8.74 0.34 0.67
C TYR A 19 -8.81 -0.61 -0.53
N GLN A 20 -8.93 -0.08 -1.75
CA GLN A 20 -8.92 -0.88 -2.97
C GLN A 20 -7.57 -1.59 -3.15
N LEU A 21 -6.47 -0.85 -2.99
CA LEU A 21 -5.13 -1.42 -3.10
C LEU A 21 -4.92 -2.52 -2.05
N ALA A 22 -5.37 -2.32 -0.81
CA ALA A 22 -5.25 -3.34 0.24
C ALA A 22 -6.09 -4.58 -0.06
N LYS A 23 -7.25 -4.40 -0.69
CA LYS A 23 -8.12 -5.51 -1.12
C LYS A 23 -7.50 -6.29 -2.28
N GLN A 24 -6.91 -5.59 -3.26
CA GLN A 24 -6.18 -6.20 -4.38
C GLN A 24 -4.93 -6.95 -3.93
N CYS A 25 -4.14 -6.35 -3.04
CA CYS A 25 -2.96 -6.99 -2.42
C CYS A 25 -3.31 -8.20 -1.54
N GLY A 26 -4.59 -8.53 -1.34
CA GLY A 26 -5.01 -9.62 -0.47
C GLY A 26 -4.67 -9.38 1.01
N PHE A 27 -4.49 -8.12 1.43
CA PHE A 27 -4.29 -7.76 2.83
C PHE A 27 -5.61 -7.85 3.58
N ILE A 28 -6.14 -9.06 3.73
CA ILE A 28 -7.38 -9.35 4.44
C ILE A 28 -7.00 -10.29 5.59
N SER A 29 -7.33 -9.89 6.81
CA SER A 29 -7.20 -10.74 7.99
C SER A 29 -8.53 -10.81 8.69
N ASN A 30 -9.01 -12.03 8.92
CA ASN A 30 -10.27 -12.28 9.61
C ASN A 30 -11.45 -11.45 9.05
N ASN A 31 -11.59 -11.41 7.72
CA ASN A 31 -12.58 -10.61 6.99
C ASN A 31 -12.44 -9.07 7.09
N HIS A 32 -11.37 -8.57 7.71
CA HIS A 32 -11.04 -7.15 7.75
C HIS A 32 -9.89 -6.81 6.79
N VAL A 33 -10.10 -5.79 5.97
CA VAL A 33 -9.05 -5.25 5.08
C VAL A 33 -8.03 -4.49 5.94
N LEU A 34 -6.77 -4.95 5.91
CA LEU A 34 -5.63 -4.36 6.60
C LEU A 34 -5.02 -3.22 5.80
N ASN A 35 -5.82 -2.18 5.60
CA ASN A 35 -5.41 -0.88 5.06
C ASN A 35 -4.27 -0.20 5.85
N ARG A 36 -4.03 -0.62 7.11
CA ARG A 36 -2.90 -0.15 7.92
C ARG A 36 -1.55 -0.39 7.25
N TYR A 37 -1.37 -1.51 6.53
CA TYR A 37 -0.07 -1.83 5.93
C TYR A 37 0.28 -0.90 4.78
N ILE A 38 -0.74 -0.47 4.04
CA ILE A 38 -0.55 0.52 2.98
C ILE A 38 -0.33 1.89 3.59
N LYS A 39 -1.06 2.27 4.65
CA LYS A 39 -0.78 3.52 5.37
C LYS A 39 0.63 3.54 5.98
N ASP A 40 1.10 2.42 6.53
CA ASP A 40 2.46 2.30 7.05
C ASP A 40 3.49 2.38 5.91
N ALA A 41 3.19 1.82 4.72
CA ALA A 41 3.99 1.97 3.51
C ALA A 41 4.05 3.42 3.01
N GLU A 42 2.91 4.10 2.95
CA GLU A 42 2.76 5.51 2.55
C GLU A 42 3.40 6.46 3.56
N ALA A 43 3.52 6.05 4.82
CA ALA A 43 4.19 6.79 5.88
C ALA A 43 5.71 6.52 5.93
N GLY A 44 6.25 5.66 5.05
CA GLY A 44 7.67 5.32 5.03
C GLY A 44 8.12 4.50 6.25
N LYS A 45 7.20 3.82 6.94
CA LYS A 45 7.55 2.91 8.03
C LYS A 45 8.14 1.61 7.50
N HIS A 46 8.93 0.94 8.33
CA HIS A 46 9.42 -0.39 8.05
C HIS A 46 8.26 -1.37 7.86
N ILE A 47 8.01 -1.72 6.61
CA ILE A 47 7.15 -2.81 6.17
C ILE A 47 8.02 -3.98 5.71
N SER A 48 7.50 -5.20 5.83
CA SER A 48 8.20 -6.37 5.32
C SER A 48 8.33 -6.29 3.80
N VAL A 49 9.48 -6.70 3.27
CA VAL A 49 9.78 -6.69 1.82
C VAL A 49 8.69 -7.38 1.01
N TYR A 50 8.14 -8.48 1.53
CA TYR A 50 7.02 -9.20 0.91
C TYR A 50 5.76 -8.33 0.73
N ARG A 51 5.41 -7.51 1.74
CA ARG A 51 4.26 -6.61 1.65
C ARG A 51 4.52 -5.45 0.71
N ALA A 52 5.75 -4.92 0.71
CA ALA A 52 6.14 -3.90 -0.26
C ALA A 52 6.03 -4.43 -1.68
N LEU A 53 6.53 -5.65 -1.94
CA LEU A 53 6.47 -6.28 -3.26
C LEU A 53 5.03 -6.45 -3.76
N LEU A 54 4.12 -6.94 -2.91
CA LEU A 54 2.69 -7.05 -3.23
C LEU A 54 2.07 -5.71 -3.61
N ILE A 55 2.36 -4.67 -2.82
CA ILE A 55 1.88 -3.30 -3.09
C ILE A 55 2.39 -2.79 -4.43
N TYR A 56 3.67 -2.97 -4.72
CA TYR A 56 4.28 -2.53 -5.98
C TYR A 56 3.87 -3.38 -7.20
N THR A 57 3.44 -4.63 -7.00
CA THR A 57 2.97 -5.48 -8.10
C THR A 57 1.55 -5.11 -8.54
N GLU A 58 0.73 -4.61 -7.62
CA GLU A 58 -0.65 -4.20 -7.87
C GLU A 58 -0.80 -2.70 -8.24
N LEU A 59 0.28 -1.92 -8.11
CA LEU A 59 0.39 -0.51 -8.50
C LEU A 59 0.88 -0.37 -9.95
#